data_AF-A0A7J4V9J7-F1
#
_entry.id   AF-A0A7J4V9J7-F1
#
_cell.length_a   1.000
_cell.length_b   1.000
_cell.length_c   1.000
_cell.angle_alpha   90.00
_cell.angle_beta   90.00
_cell.angle_gamma   90.00
#
_symmetry.space_group_name_H-M   'P 1'
#
loop_
_entity.id
_entity.type
_entity.pdbx_description
1 polymer ?
#
loop_
_entity_poly.entity_id
_entity_poly.type
_entity_poly.pdbx_seq_one_letter_code
_entity_poly.pdbx_strand_id
1 'polypeptide(L)'
;MRDLQSLQEVFKNRIFRIPDYQRGYAWTQKQLIEFWEDLINLQQDRNHYTGVLSLRKVQDSIWMNWNEEKWLIDERSYNAYYIVDGQQRITTFVILIQTI
;
A
#
# COMPACT_ATOMS: atom_id res chain seq x y z
N MET A 1 12.56 -3.00 -10.66
CA MET A 1 13.44 -3.59 -9.64
C MET A 1 12.54 -4.32 -8.66
N ARG A 2 12.77 -5.62 -8.46
CA ARG A 2 11.99 -6.50 -7.56
C ARG A 2 12.74 -6.56 -6.23
N ASP A 3 12.69 -5.47 -5.48
CA ASP A 3 13.45 -5.35 -4.24
C ASP A 3 12.52 -5.52 -3.04
N LEU A 4 13.00 -6.25 -2.03
CA LEU A 4 12.34 -6.34 -0.74
C LEU A 4 12.35 -4.93 -0.11
N GLN A 5 11.18 -4.40 0.21
CA GLN A 5 11.02 -3.09 0.84
C GLN A 5 10.26 -3.25 2.15
N SER A 6 10.71 -2.54 3.18
CA SER A 6 9.96 -2.36 4.41
C SER A 6 8.69 -1.54 4.15
N LEU A 7 7.71 -1.64 5.04
CA LEU A 7 6.47 -0.88 4.92
C LEU A 7 6.72 0.64 4.91
N GLN A 8 7.69 1.12 5.69
CA GLN A 8 8.09 2.52 5.70
C GLN A 8 8.65 2.97 4.34
N GLU A 9 9.50 2.16 3.71
CA GLU A 9 10.06 2.46 2.38
C GLU A 9 8.98 2.44 1.29
N VAL A 10 7.97 1.57 1.43
CA VAL A 10 6.82 1.54 0.51
C VAL A 10 6.08 2.89 0.51
N PHE A 11 5.84 3.49 1.68
CA PHE A 11 5.12 4.77 1.79
C PHE A 11 5.97 6.02 1.58
N LYS A 12 7.30 5.88 1.45
CA LYS A 12 8.20 7.03 1.29
C LYS A 12 8.05 7.68 -0.10
N ASN A 13 7.64 8.94 -0.14
CA ASN A 13 7.51 9.76 -1.36
C ASN A 13 6.65 9.11 -2.47
N ARG A 14 5.63 8.34 -2.08
CA ARG A 14 4.69 7.68 -3.00
C ARG A 14 3.26 7.99 -2.61
N ILE A 15 2.41 8.15 -3.63
CA ILE A 15 0.95 8.23 -3.48
C ILE A 15 0.38 6.99 -4.13
N PHE A 16 -0.53 6.34 -3.42
CA PHE A 16 -1.20 5.15 -3.90
C PHE A 16 -2.67 5.43 -4.17
N ARG A 17 -3.16 4.94 -5.31
CA ARG A 17 -4.59 4.92 -5.62
C ARG A 17 -5.01 3.51 -5.99
N ILE A 18 -6.17 3.09 -5.48
CA ILE A 18 -6.81 1.86 -5.91
C ILE A 18 -7.58 2.18 -7.20
N PRO A 19 -7.32 1.49 -8.33
CA PRO A 19 -8.07 1.71 -9.56
C PRO A 19 -9.55 1.33 -9.42
N ASP A 20 -10.43 2.05 -10.13
CA ASP A 20 -11.89 1.88 -10.03
C ASP A 20 -12.39 0.47 -10.40
N TYR A 21 -11.61 -0.29 -11.17
CA TYR A 21 -11.93 -1.68 -11.55
C TYR A 21 -11.61 -2.71 -10.45
N GLN A 22 -11.00 -2.31 -9.35
CA GLN A 22 -10.75 -3.18 -8.21
C GLN A 22 -11.99 -3.28 -7.32
N ARG A 23 -12.22 -4.46 -6.73
CA ARG A 23 -13.27 -4.63 -5.72
C ARG A 23 -12.93 -3.86 -4.44
N GLY A 24 -13.96 -3.44 -3.71
CA GLY A 24 -13.82 -2.86 -2.38
C GLY A 24 -13.16 -3.80 -1.35
N TYR A 25 -12.92 -3.28 -0.14
CA TYR A 25 -12.36 -4.07 0.94
C TYR A 25 -13.29 -5.23 1.31
N ALA A 26 -12.75 -6.44 1.34
CA ALA A 26 -13.52 -7.68 1.45
C ALA A 26 -12.69 -8.83 2.03
N TRP A 27 -11.65 -8.52 2.80
CA TRP A 27 -11.09 -9.47 3.75
C TRP A 27 -12.13 -9.78 4.83
N THR A 28 -12.28 -11.05 5.15
CA THR A 28 -13.19 -11.58 6.18
C THR A 28 -12.43 -11.81 7.48
N GLN A 29 -13.16 -12.21 8.53
CA GLN A 29 -12.58 -12.58 9.82
C GLN A 29 -11.43 -13.58 9.70
N LYS A 30 -11.52 -14.55 8.79
CA LYS A 30 -10.44 -15.53 8.60
C LYS A 30 -9.12 -14.86 8.22
N GLN A 31 -9.12 -13.99 7.20
CA GLN A 31 -7.89 -13.30 6.76
C GLN A 31 -7.38 -12.33 7.82
N LEU A 32 -8.28 -11.72 8.60
CA LEU A 32 -7.88 -10.84 9.70
C LEU A 32 -7.18 -11.62 10.81
N ILE A 33 -7.70 -12.78 11.20
CA ILE A 33 -7.06 -13.66 12.20
C ILE A 33 -5.67 -14.07 11.72
N GLU A 34 -5.55 -14.56 10.48
CA GLU A 34 -4.26 -14.94 9.89
C GLU A 34 -3.26 -13.76 9.89
N PHE A 35 -3.71 -12.56 9.52
CA PHE A 35 -2.89 -11.34 9.58
C PHE A 35 -2.41 -11.01 11.01
N TRP A 36 -3.28 -11.14 12.01
CA TRP A 36 -2.91 -10.89 13.41
C TRP A 36 -1.95 -11.95 13.94
N GLU A 37 -2.16 -13.22 13.59
CA GLU A 37 -1.25 -14.30 13.96
C GLU A 37 0.14 -14.08 13.37
N ASP A 38 0.24 -13.66 12.11
CA ASP A 38 1.53 -13.31 11.49
C ASP A 38 2.25 -12.20 12.26
N LEU A 39 1.52 -11.20 12.74
CA LEU A 39 2.08 -10.09 13.52
C LEU A 39 2.50 -10.50 14.94
N ILE A 40 1.72 -11.34 15.62
CA ILE A 40 2.05 -11.81 16.97
C ILE A 40 3.25 -12.75 16.94
N ASN A 41 3.39 -13.55 15.89
CA ASN A 41 4.47 -14.52 15.73
C ASN A 41 5.78 -13.90 15.17
N LEU A 42 5.83 -12.59 14.96
CA LEU A 42 7.04 -11.87 14.56
C LEU A 42 8.12 -11.95 15.65
N GLN A 43 9.25 -12.58 15.32
CA GLN A 43 10.43 -12.58 16.19
C GLN A 43 11.18 -11.26 16.04
N GLN A 44 11.63 -10.66 17.16
CA GLN A 44 12.30 -9.35 17.18
C GLN A 44 13.48 -9.22 16.20
N ASP A 45 14.22 -10.31 15.98
CA ASP A 45 15.42 -10.32 15.13
C ASP A 45 15.17 -10.90 13.72
N ARG A 46 13.90 -11.01 13.29
CA ARG A 46 13.56 -11.55 11.97
C ARG A 46 12.59 -10.66 11.20
N ASN A 47 12.87 -10.52 9.92
CA ASN A 47 11.93 -9.92 8.97
C ASN A 47 10.84 -10.94 8.61
N HIS A 48 9.58 -10.51 8.62
CA HIS A 48 8.47 -11.28 8.07
C HIS A 48 8.12 -10.78 6.67
N TYR A 49 7.97 -11.70 5.73
CA TYR A 49 7.57 -11.38 4.37
C TYR A 49 6.05 -11.35 4.25
N THR A 50 5.49 -10.14 4.15
CA THR A 50 4.03 -9.89 4.09
C THR A 50 3.44 -10.03 2.66
N GLY A 51 4.25 -10.53 1.71
CA GLY A 51 3.88 -10.78 0.33
C GLY A 51 4.16 -9.63 -0.65
N VAL A 52 3.82 -9.85 -1.93
CA VAL A 52 4.10 -8.91 -3.04
C VAL A 52 3.05 -7.78 -3.10
N LEU A 53 3.49 -6.55 -3.33
CA LEU A 53 2.64 -5.42 -3.73
C LEU A 53 2.92 -5.08 -5.20
N SER A 54 1.93 -5.25 -6.08
CA SER A 54 2.10 -4.95 -7.50
C SER A 54 1.64 -3.55 -7.81
N LEU A 55 2.58 -2.72 -8.27
CA LEU A 55 2.36 -1.30 -8.53
C LEU A 55 2.50 -0.98 -10.01
N ARG A 56 1.62 -0.11 -10.51
CA ARG A 56 1.74 0.50 -11.84
C ARG A 56 1.92 2.00 -11.68
N LYS A 57 3.00 2.57 -12.20
CA LYS A 57 3.19 4.03 -12.18
C LYS A 57 2.06 4.71 -12.95
N VAL A 58 1.48 5.74 -12.36
CA VAL A 58 0.43 6.55 -13.00
C VAL A 58 1.11 7.51 -13.98
N GLN A 59 0.55 7.64 -15.17
CA GLN A 59 1.06 8.58 -16.18
C GLN A 59 0.69 10.01 -15.81
N ASP A 60 1.54 10.97 -16.22
CA ASP A 60 1.38 12.39 -15.92
C ASP A 60 0.05 12.95 -16.40
N SER A 61 -0.36 12.59 -17.61
CA SER A 61 -1.67 12.94 -18.16
C SER A 61 -2.86 12.48 -17.31
N ILE A 62 -2.70 11.47 -16.45
CA ILE A 62 -3.75 10.93 -15.60
C ILE A 62 -3.75 11.64 -14.25
N TRP A 63 -2.61 11.68 -13.55
CA TRP A 63 -2.57 12.26 -12.20
C TRP A 63 -2.67 13.80 -12.22
N MET A 64 -2.36 14.46 -13.34
CA MET A 64 -2.56 15.91 -13.51
C MET A 64 -4.02 16.35 -13.33
N ASN A 65 -4.97 15.42 -13.51
CA ASN A 65 -6.40 15.64 -13.31
C ASN A 65 -6.87 15.30 -11.89
N TRP A 66 -5.96 14.91 -10.99
CA TRP A 66 -6.30 14.71 -9.57
C TRP A 66 -6.35 16.08 -8.89
N ASN A 67 -7.35 16.30 -8.04
CA ASN A 67 -7.54 17.60 -7.40
C ASN A 67 -6.75 17.69 -6.09
N GLU A 68 -6.97 16.75 -5.17
CA GLU A 68 -6.50 16.86 -3.79
C GLU A 68 -5.03 16.51 -3.63
N GLU A 69 -4.52 15.54 -4.39
CA GLU A 69 -3.17 14.98 -4.21
C GLU A 69 -2.13 15.56 -5.18
N LYS A 70 -2.56 16.37 -6.15
CA LYS A 70 -1.67 16.89 -7.21
C LYS A 70 -0.49 17.70 -6.67
N TRP A 71 -0.72 18.54 -5.65
CA TRP A 71 0.34 19.35 -5.04
C TRP A 71 1.48 18.52 -4.43
N LEU A 72 1.18 17.31 -3.92
CA LEU A 72 2.21 16.39 -3.43
C LEU A 72 3.12 15.90 -4.56
N ILE A 73 2.58 15.71 -5.76
CA ILE A 73 3.32 15.26 -6.92
C ILE A 73 4.13 16.43 -7.50
N ASP A 74 3.46 17.55 -7.78
CA ASP A 74 4.04 18.72 -8.45
C ASP A 74 5.09 19.42 -7.57
N GLU A 75 4.81 19.64 -6.28
CA GLU A 75 5.66 20.47 -5.41
C GLU A 75 6.57 19.64 -4.49
N ARG A 76 6.15 18.42 -4.12
CA ARG A 76 6.88 17.57 -3.17
C ARG A 76 7.57 16.38 -3.84
N SER A 77 7.52 16.27 -5.16
CA SER A 77 8.17 15.20 -5.95
C SER A 77 7.72 13.78 -5.54
N TYR A 78 6.46 13.63 -5.13
CA TYR A 78 5.89 12.31 -4.88
C TYR A 78 5.62 11.59 -6.21
N ASN A 79 5.72 10.26 -6.19
CA ASN A 79 5.39 9.44 -7.35
C ASN A 79 4.01 8.78 -7.17
N ALA A 80 3.13 8.94 -8.15
CA ALA A 80 1.81 8.30 -8.13
C ALA A 80 1.85 6.87 -8.68
N TYR A 81 1.21 5.95 -7.96
CA TYR A 81 1.07 4.54 -8.33
C TYR A 81 -0.35 4.03 -8.15
N TYR A 82 -0.78 3.21 -9.09
CA TYR A 82 -1.93 2.33 -8.93
C TYR A 82 -1.52 1.04 -8.22
N ILE A 83 -2.32 0.62 -7.24
CA ILE A 83 -2.20 -0.70 -6.63
C ILE A 83 -2.97 -1.71 -7.49
N VAL A 84 -2.24 -2.57 -8.20
CA VAL A 84 -2.82 -3.57 -9.11
C VAL A 84 -3.09 -4.89 -8.39
N ASP A 85 -2.23 -5.24 -7.43
CA ASP A 85 -2.41 -6.39 -6.54
C ASP A 85 -1.86 -6.06 -5.14
N GLY A 86 -2.44 -6.69 -4.11
CA GLY A 86 -2.11 -6.44 -2.70
C GLY A 86 -2.98 -5.38 -2.03
N GLN A 87 -4.01 -4.87 -2.70
CA GLN A 87 -4.86 -3.79 -2.18
C GLN A 87 -5.53 -4.08 -0.82
N GLN A 88 -5.94 -5.33 -0.57
CA GLN A 88 -6.58 -5.70 0.70
C GLN A 88 -5.54 -5.66 1.85
N ARG A 89 -4.38 -6.30 1.64
CA ARG A 89 -3.27 -6.35 2.60
C ARG A 89 -2.79 -4.96 3.00
N ILE A 90 -2.48 -4.11 2.02
CA ILE A 90 -1.98 -2.76 2.29
C ILE A 90 -3.04 -1.89 2.99
N THR A 91 -4.32 -2.06 2.66
CA THR A 91 -5.43 -1.38 3.35
C THR A 91 -5.48 -1.79 4.81
N THR A 92 -5.36 -3.10 5.12
CA THR A 92 -5.34 -3.59 6.50
C THR A 92 -4.14 -3.04 7.28
N PHE A 93 -2.95 -2.97 6.68
CA PHE A 93 -1.79 -2.32 7.30
C PHE A 93 -2.04 -0.84 7.60
N VAL A 94 -2.65 -0.09 6.67
CA VAL A 94 -2.97 1.33 6.86
C VAL A 94 -3.99 1.51 8.00
N ILE A 95 -5.04 0.69 8.05
CA ILE A 95 -6.02 0.71 9.13
C ILE A 95 -5.33 0.43 10.46
N LEU A 96 -4.49 -0.61 10.54
CA LEU A 96 -3.73 -0.94 11.74
C LEU A 96 -2.92 0.26 12.23
N ILE A 97 -2.09 0.85 11.35
CA ILE A 97 -1.25 2.02 11.66
C ILE A 97 -2.09 3.21 12.15
N GLN A 98 -3.27 3.42 11.59
CA GLN A 98 -4.15 4.52 11.98
C GLN A 98 -4.81 4.33 13.35
N THR A 99 -4.93 3.09 13.82
CA THR A 99 -5.63 2.74 15.07
C THR A 99 -4.72 2.53 16.27
N ILE A 100 -3.40 2.45 16.06
CA ILE A 100 -2.39 2.36 17.12
C ILE A 100 -1.85 3.73 17.50
#